data_AF-A0A398AGJ4-F1
#
_entry.id   AF-A0A398AGJ4-F1
#
_cell.length_a   1.000
_cell.length_b   1.000
_cell.length_c   1.000
_cell.angle_alpha   90.00
_cell.angle_beta   90.00
_cell.angle_gamma   90.00
#
_symmetry.space_group_name_H-M   'P 1'
#
loop_
_entity.id
_entity.type
_entity.pdbx_description
1 polymer ?
#
loop_
_entity_poly.entity_id
_entity_poly.type
_entity_poly.pdbx_seq_one_letter_code
_entity_poly.pdbx_strand_id
1 'polypeptide(L)'
;MAPSREDLAEALEQVDEGKIPKDSLTLQMLYEEMIRWPNLEVEVSKKQPRDSNVEWDSAAAIEEADVDDDDTGVASKAMGYGALYLVSSFPVIIGISVVLILFYNSLQ
;
A
#
# COMPACT_ATOMS: atom_id res chain seq x y z
N MET A 1 -33.48 1.98 16.19
CA MET A 1 -32.55 1.38 17.15
C MET A 1 -31.21 2.04 16.90
N ALA A 2 -30.62 2.75 17.86
CA ALA A 2 -29.22 3.17 17.70
C ALA A 2 -28.36 1.90 17.72
N PRO A 3 -27.35 1.75 16.83
CA PRO A 3 -26.47 0.60 16.85
C PRO A 3 -25.73 0.56 18.19
N SER A 4 -25.64 -0.64 18.76
CA SER A 4 -24.93 -0.86 20.01
C SER A 4 -23.42 -0.81 19.79
N ARG A 5 -22.67 -0.67 20.88
CA ARG A 5 -21.21 -0.66 20.87
C ARG A 5 -20.62 -1.98 20.36
N GLU A 6 -21.36 -3.08 20.53
CA GLU A 6 -21.03 -4.40 19.98
C GLU A 6 -21.18 -4.44 18.45
N ASP A 7 -22.21 -3.82 17.89
CA ASP A 7 -22.42 -3.75 16.42
C ASP A 7 -21.30 -2.94 15.74
N LEU A 8 -20.82 -1.88 16.38
CA LEU A 8 -19.68 -1.08 15.91
C LEU A 8 -18.36 -1.87 15.92
N ALA A 9 -18.14 -2.69 16.95
CA ALA A 9 -16.96 -3.55 17.05
C ALA A 9 -16.98 -4.66 15.99
N GLU A 10 -18.14 -5.28 15.75
CA GLU A 10 -18.32 -6.29 14.71
C GLU A 10 -18.13 -5.69 13.31
N ALA A 11 -18.64 -4.47 13.08
CA ALA A 11 -18.41 -3.76 11.82
C ALA A 11 -16.92 -3.45 11.59
N LEU A 12 -16.17 -3.11 12.64
CA LEU A 12 -14.73 -2.88 12.56
C LEU A 12 -13.95 -4.16 12.24
N GLU A 13 -14.30 -5.28 12.88
CA GLU A 13 -13.70 -6.60 12.61
C GLU A 13 -13.99 -7.04 11.16
N GLN A 14 -15.22 -6.84 10.67
CA GLN A 14 -15.56 -7.13 9.28
C GLN A 14 -14.77 -6.28 8.28
N VAL A 15 -14.56 -4.99 8.57
CA VAL A 15 -13.76 -4.09 7.73
C VAL A 15 -12.28 -4.52 7.71
N ASP A 16 -11.73 -4.94 8.85
CA ASP A 16 -10.36 -5.49 8.96
C ASP A 16 -10.21 -6.79 8.15
N GLU A 17 -11.21 -7.65 8.17
CA GLU A 17 -11.28 -8.86 7.34
C GLU A 17 -11.56 -8.60 5.85
N GLY A 18 -11.76 -7.33 5.44
CA GLY A 18 -12.06 -6.94 4.06
C GLY A 18 -13.49 -7.23 3.59
N LYS A 19 -14.41 -7.50 4.52
CA LYS A 19 -15.85 -7.70 4.25
C LYS A 19 -16.60 -6.37 4.37
N ILE A 20 -17.61 -6.16 3.53
CA ILE A 20 -18.48 -4.98 3.58
C ILE A 20 -19.61 -5.25 4.59
N PRO A 21 -19.71 -4.50 5.70
CA PRO A 21 -20.77 -4.68 6.69
C PRO A 21 -22.16 -4.44 6.08
N LYS A 22 -23.16 -5.21 6.52
CA LYS A 22 -24.55 -5.10 6.03
C LYS A 22 -25.25 -3.79 6.45
N ASP A 23 -24.81 -3.18 7.55
CA ASP A 23 -25.44 -2.00 8.13
C ASP A 23 -24.63 -0.74 7.83
N SER A 24 -25.06 0.00 6.80
CA SER A 24 -24.44 1.26 6.38
C SER A 24 -24.46 2.35 7.46
N LEU A 25 -25.47 2.33 8.33
CA LEU A 25 -25.60 3.26 9.47
C LEU A 25 -24.51 3.00 10.53
N THR A 26 -24.20 1.72 10.80
CA THR A 26 -23.14 1.30 11.72
C THR A 26 -21.77 1.67 11.17
N LEU A 27 -21.58 1.53 9.86
CA LEU A 27 -20.34 1.96 9.18
C LEU A 27 -20.11 3.48 9.29
N GLN A 28 -21.17 4.28 9.11
CA GLN A 28 -21.07 5.74 9.21
C GLN A 28 -20.72 6.19 10.63
N MET A 29 -21.33 5.59 11.65
CA MET A 29 -20.99 5.89 13.04
C MET A 29 -19.59 5.41 13.43
N LEU A 30 -19.17 4.25 12.90
CA LEU A 30 -17.80 3.76 13.09
C LEU A 30 -16.79 4.73 12.48
N TYR A 31 -17.03 5.22 11.26
CA TYR A 31 -16.19 6.23 10.61
C TYR A 31 -16.07 7.52 11.42
N GLU A 32 -17.20 8.02 11.94
CA GLU A 32 -17.24 9.20 12.81
C GLU A 32 -16.37 9.00 14.07
N GLU A 33 -16.44 7.81 14.69
CA GLU A 33 -15.60 7.46 15.84
C GLU A 33 -14.13 7.27 15.47
N MET A 34 -13.82 6.67 14.32
CA MET A 34 -12.45 6.52 13.82
C MET A 34 -11.78 7.87 13.58
N ILE A 35 -12.52 8.89 13.12
CA ILE A 35 -11.98 10.26 12.95
C ILE A 35 -11.65 10.93 14.28
N ARG A 36 -12.38 10.61 15.35
CA ARG A 36 -12.17 11.19 16.68
C ARG A 36 -11.01 10.58 17.45
N TRP A 37 -10.35 9.55 16.92
CA TRP A 37 -9.25 8.90 17.63
C TRP A 37 -8.12 9.90 17.93
N PRO A 38 -7.67 9.98 19.20
CA PRO A 38 -6.57 10.86 19.55
C PRO A 38 -5.32 10.44 18.77
N ASN A 39 -4.51 11.43 18.36
CA ASN A 39 -3.29 11.21 17.57
C ASN A 39 -3.49 10.82 16.09
N LEU A 40 -4.72 10.87 15.55
CA LEU A 40 -4.98 10.61 14.12
C LEU A 40 -4.35 11.66 13.18
N GLU A 41 -4.21 12.90 13.67
CA GLU A 41 -3.69 14.06 12.93
C GLU A 41 -2.16 14.06 12.80
N VAL A 42 -1.46 13.32 13.67
CA VAL A 42 0.01 13.33 13.77
C VAL A 42 0.65 12.46 12.69
N GLU A 43 -0.10 11.50 12.12
CA GLU A 43 0.42 10.57 11.10
C GLU A 43 -0.15 10.80 9.70
N VAL A 44 -1.16 11.66 9.53
CA VAL A 44 -1.71 11.98 8.22
C VAL A 44 -1.68 13.50 8.02
N SER A 45 -0.51 14.01 7.66
CA SER A 45 -0.41 15.24 6.85
C SER A 45 -1.12 14.99 5.51
N LYS A 46 -2.45 15.05 5.51
CA LYS A 46 -3.28 14.89 4.32
C LYS A 46 -3.13 16.15 3.47
N LYS A 47 -2.31 16.02 2.43
CA LYS A 47 -2.37 16.84 1.23
C LYS A 47 -3.85 16.90 0.81
N GLN A 48 -4.46 18.07 0.92
CA GLN A 48 -5.83 18.31 0.45
C GLN A 48 -5.98 17.87 -1.01
N PRO A 49 -7.18 17.39 -1.40
CA PRO A 49 -7.45 16.90 -2.73
C PRO A 49 -7.42 18.08 -3.69
N ARG A 50 -6.39 18.12 -4.54
CA ARG A 50 -6.51 18.78 -5.83
C ARG A 50 -6.67 17.65 -6.81
N ASP A 51 -7.76 17.68 -7.54
CA ASP A 51 -8.07 16.82 -8.68
C ASP A 51 -6.80 16.36 -9.38
N SER A 52 -6.36 15.17 -9.01
CA SER A 52 -5.48 14.39 -9.85
C SER A 52 -6.40 13.28 -10.31
N ASN A 53 -7.06 13.55 -11.44
CA ASN A 53 -7.19 12.58 -12.52
C ASN A 53 -5.79 12.00 -12.78
N VAL A 54 -5.28 11.23 -11.83
CA VAL A 54 -4.12 10.38 -12.03
C VAL A 54 -4.62 9.38 -13.05
N GLU A 55 -4.01 9.47 -14.22
CA GLU A 55 -4.04 8.56 -15.36
C GLU A 55 -3.84 7.09 -14.94
N TRP A 56 -4.82 6.53 -14.23
CA TRP A 56 -4.98 5.09 -14.05
C TRP A 56 -5.60 4.44 -15.30
N ASP A 57 -6.14 5.27 -16.21
CA ASP A 57 -6.62 4.88 -17.53
C ASP A 57 -5.47 4.74 -18.55
N SER A 58 -4.28 5.29 -18.28
CA SER A 58 -3.08 5.14 -19.14
C SER A 58 -2.36 3.79 -18.94
N ALA A 59 -2.74 2.99 -17.94
CA ALA A 59 -2.15 1.66 -17.73
C ALA A 59 -2.58 0.64 -18.81
N ALA A 60 -3.68 0.90 -19.52
CA ALA A 60 -4.17 0.08 -20.64
C ALA A 60 -3.61 0.51 -22.02
N ALA A 61 -2.83 1.59 -22.07
CA ALA A 61 -2.26 2.16 -23.29
C ALA A 61 -0.73 1.97 -23.39
N ILE A 62 -0.17 0.95 -22.70
CA ILE A 62 1.13 0.43 -23.10
C ILE A 62 0.95 -0.21 -24.47
N GLU A 63 1.36 0.54 -25.50
CA GLU A 63 1.51 0.07 -26.86
C GLU A 63 2.16 -1.33 -26.82
N GLU A 64 1.44 -2.29 -27.39
CA GLU A 64 1.90 -3.62 -27.79
C GLU A 64 3.02 -3.43 -28.83
N ALA A 65 4.14 -2.84 -28.40
CA ALA A 65 5.33 -2.65 -29.21
C ALA A 65 6.12 -3.95 -29.13
N ASP A 66 5.77 -4.86 -30.06
CA ASP A 66 6.60 -5.93 -30.62
C ASP A 66 7.92 -6.16 -29.86
N VAL A 67 7.87 -7.03 -28.85
CA VAL A 67 9.08 -7.60 -28.26
C VAL A 67 9.27 -8.94 -28.93
N ASP A 68 10.15 -8.95 -29.94
CA ASP A 68 10.77 -10.16 -30.49
C ASP A 68 11.23 -11.08 -29.33
N ASP A 69 10.87 -12.35 -29.48
CA ASP A 69 11.30 -13.51 -28.70
C ASP A 69 12.74 -13.41 -28.15
N ASP A 70 12.90 -13.28 -26.83
CA ASP A 70 14.00 -13.93 -26.08
C ASP A 70 13.66 -14.08 -24.59
N ASP A 71 13.17 -15.29 -24.25
CA ASP A 71 13.35 -16.03 -22.99
C ASP A 71 13.44 -15.26 -21.65
N THR A 72 12.49 -14.36 -21.35
CA THR A 72 12.38 -13.78 -19.99
C THR A 72 10.97 -13.93 -19.38
N GLY A 73 10.34 -15.09 -19.59
CA GLY A 73 8.97 -15.41 -19.15
C GLY A 73 8.69 -15.40 -17.63
N VAL A 74 9.67 -15.05 -16.80
CA VAL A 74 9.50 -14.89 -15.33
C VAL A 74 9.38 -13.43 -14.88
N ALA A 75 9.70 -12.44 -15.73
CA ALA A 75 9.73 -11.03 -15.35
C ALA A 75 8.34 -10.36 -15.38
N SER A 76 7.50 -10.70 -16.37
CA SER A 76 6.26 -9.95 -16.65
C SER A 76 5.17 -10.08 -15.59
N LYS A 77 5.18 -11.14 -14.76
CA LYS A 77 4.18 -11.32 -13.69
C LYS A 77 4.56 -10.63 -12.37
N ALA A 78 5.84 -10.29 -12.18
CA ALA A 78 6.36 -9.68 -10.96
C ALA A 78 6.41 -8.15 -11.00
N MET A 79 6.33 -7.55 -12.19
CA MET A 79 6.49 -6.10 -12.39
C MET A 79 5.28 -5.26 -11.96
N GLY A 80 4.19 -5.85 -11.46
CA GLY A 80 3.11 -5.11 -10.78
C GLY A 80 3.49 -4.60 -9.38
N TYR A 81 4.47 -5.24 -8.74
CA TYR A 81 4.92 -4.92 -7.38
C TYR A 81 6.30 -4.28 -7.32
N GLY A 82 6.80 -3.76 -8.45
CA GLY A 82 8.15 -3.16 -8.54
C GLY A 82 8.43 -2.12 -7.45
N ALA A 83 7.44 -1.29 -7.12
CA ALA A 83 7.56 -0.31 -6.04
C ALA A 83 7.70 -0.95 -4.64
N LEU A 84 7.00 -2.06 -4.38
CA LEU A 84 7.10 -2.78 -3.10
C LEU A 84 8.45 -3.48 -2.96
N TYR A 85 8.99 -4.03 -4.05
CA TYR A 85 10.34 -4.60 -4.05
C TYR A 85 11.41 -3.53 -3.81
N LEU A 86 11.26 -2.31 -4.34
CA LEU A 86 12.19 -1.22 -4.05
C LEU A 86 12.20 -0.84 -2.56
N VAL A 87 11.01 -0.72 -1.94
CA VAL A 87 10.88 -0.45 -0.50
C VAL A 87 11.45 -1.58 0.35
N SER A 88 11.16 -2.82 -0.01
CA SER A 88 11.60 -4.01 0.74
C SER A 88 13.09 -4.31 0.55
N SER A 89 13.66 -3.99 -0.61
CA SER A 89 15.07 -4.28 -0.92
C SER A 89 16.03 -3.22 -0.38
N PHE A 90 15.55 -2.02 -0.06
CA PHE A 90 16.38 -0.92 0.43
C PHE A 90 17.19 -1.30 1.69
N PRO A 91 16.61 -1.91 2.74
CA PRO A 91 17.37 -2.35 3.91
C PRO A 91 18.43 -3.42 3.60
N VAL A 92 18.12 -4.32 2.66
CA VAL A 92 19.02 -5.42 2.26
C VAL A 92 20.24 -4.88 1.52
N ILE A 93 20.05 -3.92 0.60
CA ILE A 93 21.14 -3.28 -0.15
C ILE A 93 22.06 -2.47 0.78
N ILE A 94 21.51 -1.78 1.79
CA ILE A 94 22.30 -1.10 2.81
C ILE A 94 23.14 -2.11 3.60
N GLY A 95 22.55 -3.24 4.01
CA GLY A 95 23.25 -4.34 4.68
C GLY A 95 24.44 -4.90 3.87
N ILE A 96 24.23 -5.18 2.59
CA ILE A 96 25.31 -5.67 1.72
C ILE A 96 26.39 -4.60 1.54
N SER A 97 26.01 -3.33 1.38
CA SER A 97 26.96 -2.22 1.24
C SER A 97 27.85 -2.06 2.47
N VAL A 98 27.29 -2.17 3.69
CA VAL A 98 28.11 -2.09 4.91
C VAL A 98 29.06 -3.27 5.05
N VAL A 99 28.65 -4.48 4.65
CA VAL A 99 29.55 -5.64 4.63
C VAL A 99 30.69 -5.42 3.64
N LEU A 100 30.39 -4.93 2.44
CA LEU A 100 31.40 -4.67 1.40
C LEU A 100 32.41 -3.61 1.82
N ILE A 101 31.96 -2.49 2.41
CA ILE A 101 32.88 -1.42 2.84
C ILE A 101 33.75 -1.85 4.02
N LEU A 102 33.21 -2.62 4.98
CA LEU A 102 34.01 -3.18 6.08
C LEU A 102 35.04 -4.18 5.57
N PHE A 103 34.65 -5.03 4.63
CA PHE A 103 35.54 -5.99 3.99
C PHE A 103 36.65 -5.30 3.21
N TYR A 104 36.32 -4.25 2.44
CA TYR A 104 37.31 -3.45 1.71
C TYR A 104 38.29 -2.73 2.66
N ASN A 105 37.80 -2.15 3.76
CA ASN A 105 38.64 -1.53 4.78
C ASN A 105 39.50 -2.56 5.54
N SER A 106 39.04 -3.80 5.65
CA SER A 106 39.79 -4.87 6.31
C SER A 106 40.86 -5.51 5.41
N LEU A 107 40.73 -5.40 4.08
CA LEU A 107 41.68 -5.94 3.10
C LEU A 107 42.76 -4.92 2.70
N GLN A 108 42.50 -3.65 2.91
CA GLN A 108 43.47 -2.56 2.72
C GLN A 108 44.42 -2.49 3.91
#